data_AF-A0AA40BB34-F1
#
_entry.id   AF-A0AA40BB34-F1
#
_cell.length_a   1.000
_cell.length_b   1.000
_cell.length_c   1.000
_cell.angle_alpha   90.00
_cell.angle_beta   90.00
_cell.angle_gamma   90.00
#
_symmetry.space_group_name_H-M   'P 1'
#
loop_
_entity.id
_entity.type
_entity.pdbx_description
1 polymer ?
#
loop_
_entity_poly.entity_id
_entity_poly.type
_entity_poly.pdbx_seq_one_letter_code
_entity_poly.pdbx_strand_id
1 'polypeptide(L)'
;MVRLPPAEKLSLAVRKNVRDEWSNSQSDLEKQLSELLGETWAVDINPSAIWPYHNDGYAKESLGSCIKAYVEGVIWQLKYLSGRYSNLTEEINSICHAHVLTLDVEEATPPRFSYGGCDVQDGKLRVLFAEKSLGTNISDCCSEGNLFPALNNAPGDKPLSFSARLGIKSDYEDQIKGTRHQIAELLGKADDEVTLDPNFEETHAKLVAAKSAKGSGIRDDWQGALGSYTASYFDALVSHMKYIKVGDDELVQEGFLEAVDKVKVVFRIVDTLKNSSYCEVVIDDGVLYLQCTAERWGTNINDVASGLMDIL
;
A
#
# COMPACT_ATOMS: atom_id res chain seq x y z
N MET A 1 13.47 -17.68 18.18
CA MET A 1 13.98 -19.09 18.22
C MET A 1 15.49 -19.07 17.98
N VAL A 2 16.26 -20.11 18.35
CA VAL A 2 17.71 -20.16 18.09
C VAL A 2 17.95 -20.80 16.72
N ARG A 3 18.55 -20.05 15.80
CA ARG A 3 18.86 -20.50 14.44
C ARG A 3 19.73 -21.76 14.45
N LEU A 4 19.30 -22.79 13.73
CA LEU A 4 20.07 -24.01 13.48
C LEU A 4 21.29 -23.72 12.60
N PRO A 5 22.44 -24.37 12.87
CA PRO A 5 23.62 -24.23 12.04
C PRO A 5 23.35 -24.83 10.64
N PRO A 6 23.92 -24.25 9.56
CA PRO A 6 23.87 -24.85 8.24
C PRO A 6 24.40 -26.29 8.24
N ALA A 7 23.81 -27.14 7.41
CA ALA A 7 24.28 -28.51 7.23
C ALA A 7 25.71 -28.51 6.68
N GLU A 8 26.66 -29.09 7.42
CA GLU A 8 28.05 -29.24 6.98
C GLU A 8 28.13 -30.04 5.67
N LYS A 9 27.23 -31.01 5.49
CA LYS A 9 27.17 -31.84 4.29
C LYS A 9 25.77 -32.39 4.05
N LEU A 10 25.19 -32.04 2.92
CA LEU A 10 23.96 -32.65 2.42
C LEU A 10 24.24 -34.07 1.87
N SER A 11 23.27 -34.97 2.02
CA SER A 11 23.36 -36.34 1.49
C SER A 11 23.57 -36.32 -0.03
N LEU A 12 24.12 -37.40 -0.61
CA LEU A 12 24.31 -37.46 -2.07
C LEU A 12 22.99 -37.31 -2.84
N ALA A 13 21.91 -37.92 -2.32
CA ALA A 13 20.58 -37.80 -2.92
C ALA A 13 20.07 -36.36 -2.91
N VAL A 14 20.17 -35.67 -1.77
CA VAL A 14 19.75 -34.26 -1.63
C VAL A 14 20.59 -33.34 -2.53
N ARG A 15 21.92 -33.49 -2.54
CA ARG A 15 22.80 -32.69 -3.42
C ARG A 15 22.50 -32.90 -4.90
N LYS A 16 22.21 -34.15 -5.29
CA LYS A 16 21.78 -34.45 -6.67
C LYS A 16 20.48 -33.72 -7.00
N ASN A 17 19.48 -33.80 -6.13
CA ASN A 17 18.20 -33.11 -6.36
C ASN A 17 18.36 -31.58 -6.40
N VAL A 18 19.17 -30.98 -5.51
CA VAL A 18 19.51 -29.54 -5.57
C VAL A 18 20.13 -29.17 -6.93
N ARG A 19 21.11 -29.93 -7.40
CA ARG A 19 21.73 -29.68 -8.72
C ARG A 19 20.71 -29.80 -9.84
N ASP A 20 20.00 -30.92 -9.87
CA ASP A 20 19.16 -31.30 -11.01
C ASP A 20 17.94 -30.38 -11.14
N GLU A 21 17.32 -30.02 -10.01
CA GLU A 21 16.03 -29.33 -9.97
C GLU A 21 16.14 -27.83 -9.67
N TRP A 22 17.12 -27.40 -8.87
CA TRP A 22 17.29 -25.99 -8.50
C TRP A 22 18.40 -25.32 -9.31
N SER A 23 19.64 -25.82 -9.23
CA SER A 23 20.79 -25.16 -9.88
C SER A 23 20.62 -25.04 -11.40
N ASN A 24 20.01 -26.04 -12.04
CA ASN A 24 19.75 -26.01 -13.49
C ASN A 24 18.61 -25.06 -13.89
N SER A 25 17.68 -24.74 -13.00
CA SER A 25 16.54 -23.85 -13.30
C SER A 25 16.77 -22.41 -12.85
N GLN A 26 17.76 -22.15 -12.01
CA GLN A 26 17.97 -20.86 -11.35
C GLN A 26 18.03 -19.69 -12.36
N SER A 27 18.80 -19.81 -13.43
CA SER A 27 18.94 -18.75 -14.44
C SER A 27 17.63 -18.44 -15.17
N ASP A 28 16.79 -19.46 -15.39
CA ASP A 28 15.49 -19.26 -16.04
C ASP A 28 14.51 -18.57 -15.09
N LEU A 29 14.51 -18.94 -13.80
CA LEU A 29 13.68 -18.29 -12.79
C LEU A 29 14.10 -16.84 -12.51
N GLU A 30 15.41 -16.57 -12.45
CA GLU A 30 15.96 -15.21 -12.37
C GLU A 30 15.53 -14.37 -13.55
N LYS A 31 15.58 -14.93 -14.76
CA LYS A 31 15.09 -14.27 -15.97
C LYS A 31 13.60 -13.97 -15.89
N GLN A 32 12.76 -14.95 -15.51
CA GLN A 32 11.32 -14.76 -15.37
C GLN A 32 10.98 -13.67 -14.34
N LEU A 33 11.66 -13.68 -13.19
CA LEU A 33 11.47 -12.67 -12.15
C LEU A 33 11.90 -11.28 -12.65
N SER A 34 13.03 -11.20 -13.34
CA SER A 34 13.56 -9.96 -13.90
C SER A 34 12.63 -9.37 -14.96
N GLU A 35 12.14 -10.21 -15.88
CA GLU A 35 11.20 -9.80 -16.93
C GLU A 35 9.87 -9.32 -16.33
N LEU A 36 9.39 -9.98 -15.28
CA LEU A 36 8.16 -9.59 -14.59
C LEU A 36 8.30 -8.24 -13.87
N LEU A 37 9.44 -8.01 -13.21
CA LEU A 37 9.67 -6.79 -12.43
C LEU A 37 10.24 -5.64 -13.27
N GLY A 38 10.73 -5.91 -14.49
CA GLY A 38 11.31 -4.91 -15.38
C GLY A 38 12.73 -4.48 -15.03
N GLU A 39 13.37 -5.13 -14.06
CA GLU A 39 14.73 -4.87 -13.58
C GLU A 39 15.50 -6.18 -13.46
N THR A 40 16.84 -6.14 -13.37
CA THR A 40 17.63 -7.37 -13.21
C THR A 40 17.58 -7.86 -11.76
N TRP A 41 17.00 -9.03 -11.55
CA TRP A 41 16.88 -9.67 -10.24
C TRP A 41 17.69 -10.96 -10.16
N ALA A 42 18.36 -11.16 -9.03
CA ALA A 42 19.06 -12.39 -8.69
C ALA A 42 18.31 -13.20 -7.62
N VAL A 43 18.53 -14.51 -7.59
CA VAL A 43 18.01 -15.38 -6.53
C VAL A 43 19.18 -15.96 -5.73
N ASP A 44 19.28 -15.60 -4.46
CA ASP A 44 20.35 -16.02 -3.56
C ASP A 44 19.78 -16.89 -2.43
N ILE A 45 19.81 -18.20 -2.64
CA ILE A 45 19.28 -19.20 -1.70
C ILE A 45 20.37 -20.21 -1.38
N ASN A 46 20.65 -20.40 -0.09
CA ASN A 46 21.62 -21.37 0.40
C ASN A 46 20.92 -22.67 0.86
N PRO A 47 20.98 -23.78 0.10
CA PRO A 47 20.30 -25.03 0.46
C PRO A 47 20.79 -25.61 1.78
N SER A 48 22.08 -25.46 2.11
CA SER A 48 22.66 -25.98 3.35
C SER A 48 22.15 -25.21 4.58
N ALA A 49 21.81 -23.93 4.44
CA ALA A 49 21.29 -23.12 5.54
C ALA A 49 19.84 -23.48 5.90
N ILE A 50 19.03 -23.85 4.91
CA ILE A 50 17.60 -24.13 5.12
C ILE A 50 17.30 -25.62 5.35
N TRP A 51 18.11 -26.55 4.82
CA TRP A 51 17.85 -27.99 4.95
C TRP A 51 17.69 -28.49 6.40
N PRO A 52 18.41 -27.99 7.42
CA PRO A 52 18.21 -28.40 8.82
C PRO A 52 16.77 -28.24 9.34
N TYR A 53 15.95 -27.42 8.69
CA TYR A 53 14.55 -27.16 9.04
C TYR A 53 13.55 -28.05 8.27
N HIS A 54 14.02 -29.09 7.59
CA HIS A 54 13.13 -29.98 6.86
C HIS A 54 12.12 -30.67 7.81
N ASN A 55 10.88 -30.81 7.35
CA ASN A 55 9.92 -31.74 7.94
C ASN A 55 10.04 -33.13 7.30
N ASP A 56 9.31 -34.11 7.81
CA ASP A 56 9.15 -35.38 7.10
C ASP A 56 8.26 -35.14 5.87
N GLY A 57 8.89 -34.96 4.71
CA GLY A 57 8.19 -34.68 3.46
C GLY A 57 9.06 -33.95 2.43
N TYR A 58 8.45 -33.00 1.73
CA TYR A 58 8.96 -32.42 0.48
C TYR A 58 10.41 -31.90 0.59
N ALA A 59 10.73 -31.15 1.63
CA ALA A 59 12.04 -30.55 1.81
C ALA A 59 13.15 -31.58 2.16
N LYS A 60 12.79 -32.69 2.82
CA LYS A 60 13.73 -33.76 3.19
C LYS A 60 14.08 -34.63 1.99
N GLU A 61 13.08 -34.94 1.16
CA GLU A 61 13.20 -35.85 0.01
C GLU A 61 13.70 -35.13 -1.25
N SER A 62 13.25 -33.89 -1.46
CA SER A 62 13.40 -33.15 -2.72
C SER A 62 13.66 -31.66 -2.49
N LEU A 63 14.74 -31.33 -1.75
CA LEU A 63 15.09 -29.95 -1.40
C LEU A 63 15.21 -29.00 -2.61
N GLY A 64 15.84 -29.43 -3.70
CA GLY A 64 15.98 -28.63 -4.92
C GLY A 64 14.63 -28.26 -5.53
N SER A 65 13.75 -29.24 -5.66
CA SER A 65 12.36 -29.00 -6.12
C SER A 65 11.61 -28.07 -5.16
N CYS A 66 11.82 -28.24 -3.85
CA CYS A 66 11.22 -27.37 -2.83
C CYS A 66 11.65 -25.91 -2.99
N ILE A 67 12.96 -25.65 -3.16
CA ILE A 67 13.48 -24.30 -3.39
C ILE A 67 12.90 -23.71 -4.68
N LYS A 68 12.91 -24.47 -5.78
CA LYS A 68 12.32 -24.06 -7.05
C LYS A 68 10.85 -23.64 -6.87
N ALA A 69 10.06 -24.44 -6.15
CA ALA A 69 8.66 -24.14 -5.89
C ALA A 69 8.44 -22.83 -5.11
N TYR A 70 9.36 -22.46 -4.21
CA TYR A 70 9.31 -21.14 -3.54
C TYR A 70 9.45 -20.00 -4.53
N VAL A 71 10.42 -20.08 -5.42
CA VAL A 71 10.66 -19.02 -6.41
C VAL A 71 9.52 -18.94 -7.42
N GLU A 72 9.02 -20.09 -7.89
CA GLU A 72 7.83 -20.15 -8.76
C GLU A 72 6.59 -19.57 -8.07
N GLY A 73 6.41 -19.84 -6.77
CA GLY A 73 5.33 -19.27 -5.95
C GLY A 73 5.40 -17.75 -5.85
N VAL A 74 6.60 -17.18 -5.67
CA VAL A 74 6.82 -15.73 -5.68
C VAL A 74 6.47 -15.14 -7.04
N ILE A 75 7.00 -15.70 -8.13
CA ILE A 75 6.72 -15.23 -9.50
C ILE A 75 5.22 -15.25 -9.78
N TRP A 76 4.54 -16.34 -9.40
CA TRP A 76 3.10 -16.47 -9.57
C TRP A 76 2.31 -15.38 -8.82
N GLN A 77 2.62 -15.15 -7.55
CA GLN A 77 1.97 -14.09 -6.76
C GLN A 77 2.23 -12.71 -7.33
N LEU A 78 3.48 -12.40 -7.66
CA LEU A 78 3.84 -11.10 -8.23
C LEU A 78 3.14 -10.85 -9.57
N LYS A 79 2.98 -11.88 -10.41
CA LYS A 79 2.23 -11.78 -11.65
C LYS A 79 0.74 -11.53 -11.41
N TYR A 80 0.14 -12.24 -10.44
CA TYR A 80 -1.25 -12.04 -10.05
C TYR A 80 -1.50 -10.61 -9.53
N LEU A 81 -0.63 -10.13 -8.63
CA LEU A 81 -0.78 -8.81 -8.02
C LEU A 81 -0.46 -7.68 -8.99
N SER A 82 0.55 -7.81 -9.85
CA SER A 82 0.87 -6.78 -10.85
C SER A 82 -0.21 -6.63 -11.92
N GLY A 83 -0.98 -7.70 -12.17
CA GLY A 83 -2.19 -7.62 -13.00
C GLY A 83 -3.35 -6.84 -12.36
N ARG A 84 -3.32 -6.65 -11.03
CA ARG A 84 -4.33 -5.90 -10.27
C ARG A 84 -3.86 -4.48 -9.91
N TYR A 85 -2.56 -4.28 -9.79
CA TYR A 85 -1.93 -3.06 -9.28
C TYR A 85 -0.83 -2.59 -10.23
N SER A 86 -1.12 -1.59 -11.06
CA SER A 86 -0.30 -1.21 -12.22
C SER A 86 1.11 -0.69 -11.90
N ASN A 87 1.31 -0.10 -10.73
CA ASN A 87 2.59 0.46 -10.26
C ASN A 87 3.28 -0.42 -9.19
N LEU A 88 2.80 -1.65 -8.96
CA LEU A 88 3.36 -2.53 -7.94
C LEU A 88 4.84 -2.86 -8.21
N THR A 89 5.20 -3.12 -9.46
CA THR A 89 6.57 -3.54 -9.82
C THR A 89 7.58 -2.42 -9.57
N GLU A 90 7.24 -1.17 -9.91
CA GLU A 90 8.07 0.01 -9.63
C GLU A 90 8.30 0.20 -8.12
N GLU A 91 7.26 0.04 -7.31
CA GLU A 91 7.37 0.13 -5.86
C GLU A 91 8.23 -1.00 -5.28
N ILE A 92 8.05 -2.24 -5.76
CA ILE A 92 8.89 -3.37 -5.36
C ILE A 92 10.36 -3.09 -5.70
N ASN A 93 10.67 -2.62 -6.91
CA ASN A 93 12.05 -2.30 -7.30
C ASN A 93 12.65 -1.15 -6.48
N SER A 94 11.85 -0.16 -6.11
CA SER A 94 12.28 0.97 -5.29
C SER A 94 12.56 0.54 -3.84
N ILE A 95 11.71 -0.31 -3.26
CA ILE A 95 11.82 -0.75 -1.86
C ILE A 95 12.88 -1.84 -1.74
N CYS A 96 12.82 -2.83 -2.61
CA CYS A 96 13.76 -3.93 -2.70
C CYS A 96 14.91 -3.59 -3.65
N HIS A 97 15.58 -2.46 -3.39
CA HIS A 97 16.61 -1.87 -4.25
C HIS A 97 17.86 -2.73 -4.44
N ALA A 98 18.04 -3.79 -3.67
CA ALA A 98 19.11 -4.76 -3.91
C ALA A 98 18.79 -5.72 -5.07
N HIS A 99 17.51 -5.82 -5.46
CA HIS A 99 17.00 -6.73 -6.51
C HIS A 99 17.44 -8.18 -6.29
N VAL A 100 17.37 -8.64 -5.04
CA VAL A 100 17.69 -10.03 -4.65
C VAL A 100 16.49 -10.65 -3.94
N LEU A 101 16.10 -11.84 -4.42
CA LEU A 101 15.18 -12.74 -3.73
C LEU A 101 15.97 -13.75 -2.90
N THR A 102 15.57 -13.95 -1.65
CA THR A 102 16.17 -14.97 -0.76
C THR A 102 15.10 -15.86 -0.10
N LEU A 103 15.53 -16.98 0.49
CA LEU A 103 14.70 -17.89 1.27
C LEU A 103 15.40 -18.22 2.58
N ASP A 104 14.73 -17.97 3.71
CA ASP A 104 15.30 -18.18 5.03
C ASP A 104 14.24 -18.59 6.07
N VAL A 105 14.68 -18.95 7.27
CA VAL A 105 13.79 -19.24 8.40
C VAL A 105 13.31 -17.95 9.07
N GLU A 106 12.07 -17.95 9.54
CA GLU A 106 11.54 -16.90 10.42
C GLU A 106 12.15 -17.01 11.84
N GLU A 107 12.73 -15.92 12.32
CA GLU A 107 13.44 -15.87 13.62
C GLU A 107 12.70 -15.07 14.70
N ALA A 108 11.65 -14.32 14.34
CA ALA A 108 10.87 -13.49 15.25
C ALA A 108 10.29 -14.29 16.42
N THR A 109 10.22 -13.63 17.59
CA THR A 109 9.71 -14.22 18.82
C THR A 109 8.71 -13.24 19.45
N PRO A 110 7.38 -13.54 19.43
CA PRO A 110 6.75 -14.74 18.85
C PRO A 110 6.83 -14.78 17.31
N PRO A 111 6.66 -15.97 16.68
CA PRO A 111 6.65 -16.09 15.23
C PRO A 111 5.56 -15.25 14.57
N ARG A 112 5.88 -14.60 13.45
CA ARG A 112 4.94 -13.80 12.65
C ARG A 112 3.99 -14.66 11.81
N PHE A 113 4.47 -15.80 11.34
CA PHE A 113 3.78 -16.62 10.36
C PHE A 113 3.55 -18.04 10.88
N SER A 114 2.38 -18.60 10.57
CA SER A 114 2.07 -20.01 10.88
C SER A 114 2.80 -20.99 9.96
N TYR A 115 3.05 -20.61 8.70
CA TYR A 115 3.74 -21.44 7.70
C TYR A 115 4.89 -20.69 7.03
N GLY A 116 4.58 -19.54 6.43
CA GLY A 116 5.55 -18.69 5.78
C GLY A 116 4.95 -17.35 5.40
N GLY A 117 5.83 -16.44 5.01
CA GLY A 117 5.55 -15.06 4.68
C GLY A 117 6.74 -14.43 3.96
N CYS A 118 6.81 -13.11 3.96
CA CYS A 118 7.96 -12.39 3.47
C CYS A 118 8.23 -11.14 4.28
N ASP A 119 9.43 -10.62 4.14
CA ASP A 119 9.77 -9.26 4.55
C ASP A 119 10.82 -8.64 3.62
N VAL A 120 11.17 -7.40 3.91
CA VAL A 120 12.28 -6.69 3.26
C VAL A 120 13.37 -6.45 4.29
N GLN A 121 14.58 -6.90 3.99
CA GLN A 121 15.76 -6.62 4.80
C GLN A 121 16.94 -6.27 3.90
N ASP A 122 17.66 -5.20 4.23
CA ASP A 122 18.81 -4.72 3.46
C ASP A 122 18.50 -4.54 1.96
N GLY A 123 17.29 -4.08 1.66
CA GLY A 123 16.80 -3.92 0.28
C GLY A 123 16.53 -5.23 -0.47
N LYS A 124 16.55 -6.39 0.19
CA LYS A 124 16.24 -7.70 -0.41
C LYS A 124 14.82 -8.12 -0.07
N LEU A 125 14.14 -8.77 -1.02
CA LEU A 125 12.89 -9.47 -0.74
C LEU A 125 13.24 -10.85 -0.16
N ARG A 126 12.84 -11.11 1.08
CA ARG A 126 13.10 -12.39 1.74
C ARG A 126 11.82 -13.17 1.89
N VAL A 127 11.79 -14.38 1.36
CA VAL A 127 10.76 -15.36 1.68
C VAL A 127 11.17 -16.05 2.97
N LEU A 128 10.23 -16.14 3.91
CA LEU A 128 10.47 -16.70 5.23
C LEU A 128 9.55 -17.88 5.48
N PHE A 129 10.09 -18.98 6.00
CA PHE A 129 9.29 -20.12 6.47
C PHE A 129 9.39 -20.26 7.99
N ALA A 130 8.30 -20.68 8.64
CA ALA A 130 8.31 -21.04 10.05
C ALA A 130 9.15 -22.31 10.26
N GLU A 131 9.82 -22.44 11.42
CA GLU A 131 10.82 -23.48 11.74
C GLU A 131 10.50 -24.92 11.29
N LYS A 132 9.21 -25.30 11.27
CA LYS A 132 8.75 -26.67 10.94
C LYS A 132 7.92 -26.75 9.67
N SER A 133 7.96 -25.70 8.85
CA SER A 133 7.05 -25.47 7.74
C SER A 133 7.79 -25.29 6.41
N LEU A 134 9.08 -25.61 6.34
CA LEU A 134 9.82 -25.62 5.09
C LEU A 134 9.12 -26.53 4.07
N GLY A 135 8.75 -25.94 2.93
CA GLY A 135 8.04 -26.62 1.85
C GLY A 135 6.52 -26.71 2.03
N THR A 136 5.92 -25.97 2.97
CA THR A 136 4.48 -25.96 3.25
C THR A 136 3.85 -24.63 2.85
N ASN A 137 2.70 -24.64 2.16
CA ASN A 137 1.95 -23.44 1.73
C ASN A 137 2.82 -22.38 1.05
N ILE A 138 3.71 -22.85 0.19
CA ILE A 138 4.77 -22.08 -0.44
C ILE A 138 4.22 -20.86 -1.20
N SER A 139 3.13 -21.04 -1.95
CA SER A 139 2.49 -19.98 -2.75
C SER A 139 2.03 -18.79 -1.92
N ASP A 140 1.76 -18.97 -0.64
CA ASP A 140 1.10 -17.94 0.18
C ASP A 140 2.11 -16.96 0.79
N CYS A 141 3.41 -17.29 0.74
CA CYS A 141 4.46 -16.49 1.37
C CYS A 141 4.51 -15.05 0.86
N CYS A 142 4.24 -14.83 -0.44
CA CYS A 142 4.16 -13.50 -1.05
C CYS A 142 2.74 -13.12 -1.50
N SER A 143 1.71 -13.71 -0.88
CA SER A 143 0.33 -13.25 -1.08
C SER A 143 0.14 -11.78 -0.70
N GLU A 144 -0.94 -11.15 -1.16
CA GLU A 144 -1.26 -9.75 -0.86
C GLU A 144 -1.16 -9.44 0.64
N GLY A 145 -1.72 -10.31 1.48
CA GLY A 145 -1.73 -10.17 2.94
C GLY A 145 -0.36 -10.29 3.61
N ASN A 146 0.66 -10.82 2.93
CA ASN A 146 2.03 -10.90 3.43
C ASN A 146 2.94 -9.85 2.78
N LEU A 147 2.85 -9.69 1.46
CA LEU A 147 3.71 -8.79 0.70
C LEU A 147 3.45 -7.31 1.02
N PHE A 148 2.18 -6.90 1.15
CA PHE A 148 1.89 -5.47 1.38
C PHE A 148 2.37 -4.99 2.76
N PRO A 149 2.13 -5.75 3.86
CA PRO A 149 2.76 -5.43 5.15
C PRO A 149 4.29 -5.45 5.08
N ALA A 150 4.90 -6.39 4.35
CA ALA A 150 6.35 -6.44 4.17
C ALA A 150 6.89 -5.16 3.53
N LEU A 151 6.26 -4.70 2.44
CA LEU A 151 6.65 -3.48 1.72
C LEU A 151 6.39 -2.22 2.55
N ASN A 152 5.29 -2.17 3.31
CA ASN A 152 5.00 -1.04 4.22
C ASN A 152 6.00 -0.94 5.38
N ASN A 153 6.44 -2.07 5.92
CA ASN A 153 7.36 -2.12 7.06
C ASN A 153 8.83 -2.03 6.65
N ALA A 154 9.12 -2.06 5.35
CA ALA A 154 10.46 -1.90 4.84
C ALA A 154 11.03 -0.53 5.25
N PRO A 155 12.32 -0.46 5.67
CA PRO A 155 12.95 0.82 5.93
C PRO A 155 12.89 1.72 4.70
N GLY A 156 12.41 2.96 4.89
CA GLY A 156 12.29 3.94 3.82
C GLY A 156 12.24 5.36 4.38
N ASP A 157 12.60 6.31 3.53
CA ASP A 157 12.58 7.76 3.79
C ASP A 157 11.31 8.45 3.27
N LYS A 158 10.50 7.72 2.48
CA LYS A 158 9.25 8.24 1.92
C LYS A 158 8.24 8.57 3.03
N PRO A 159 7.57 9.73 2.96
CA PRO A 159 6.63 10.19 4.01
C PRO A 159 5.33 9.38 4.08
N LEU A 160 4.95 8.75 2.97
CA LEU A 160 3.76 7.89 2.86
C LEU A 160 4.16 6.43 2.84
N SER A 161 3.33 5.54 3.39
CA SER A 161 3.54 4.09 3.26
C SER A 161 3.40 3.63 1.80
N PHE A 162 3.90 2.42 1.49
CA PHE A 162 3.70 1.79 0.19
C PHE A 162 2.21 1.71 -0.19
N SER A 163 1.35 1.19 0.69
CA SER A 163 -0.08 1.08 0.42
C SER A 163 -0.77 2.44 0.21
N ALA A 164 -0.32 3.48 0.92
CA ALA A 164 -0.83 4.84 0.71
C ALA A 164 -0.47 5.37 -0.68
N ARG A 165 0.79 5.23 -1.10
CA ARG A 165 1.22 5.62 -2.45
C ARG A 165 0.49 4.83 -3.53
N LEU A 166 0.31 3.52 -3.31
CA LEU A 166 -0.42 2.65 -4.22
C LEU A 166 -1.88 3.11 -4.38
N GLY A 167 -2.60 3.31 -3.28
CA GLY A 167 -4.00 3.75 -3.31
C GLY A 167 -4.19 5.17 -3.86
N ILE A 168 -3.26 6.10 -3.60
CA ILE A 168 -3.27 7.44 -4.22
C ILE A 168 -3.14 7.32 -5.75
N LYS A 169 -2.20 6.50 -6.20
CA LYS A 169 -1.95 6.33 -7.64
C LYS A 169 -3.17 5.74 -8.35
N SER A 170 -3.80 4.72 -7.77
CA SER A 170 -4.92 4.02 -8.39
C SER A 170 -6.24 4.77 -8.28
N ASP A 171 -6.50 5.42 -7.15
CA ASP A 171 -7.86 5.86 -6.79
C ASP A 171 -8.02 7.39 -6.75
N TYR A 172 -6.92 8.16 -6.79
CA TYR A 172 -6.99 9.63 -6.72
C TYR A 172 -6.53 10.33 -7.99
N GLU A 173 -5.36 9.98 -8.52
CA GLU A 173 -4.70 10.78 -9.57
C GLU A 173 -5.52 10.97 -10.85
N ASP A 174 -6.28 9.95 -11.26
CA ASP A 174 -7.12 10.03 -12.45
C ASP A 174 -8.50 10.63 -12.15
N GLN A 175 -9.07 10.35 -10.99
CA GLN A 175 -10.39 10.84 -10.58
C GLN A 175 -10.37 12.35 -10.34
N ILE A 176 -9.34 12.87 -9.66
CA ILE A 176 -9.30 14.26 -9.21
C ILE A 176 -9.33 15.28 -10.36
N LYS A 177 -8.84 14.89 -11.55
CA LYS A 177 -8.88 15.75 -12.74
C LYS A 177 -10.32 16.06 -13.13
N GLY A 178 -11.19 15.04 -13.12
CA GLY A 178 -12.62 15.20 -13.38
C GLY A 178 -13.31 16.04 -12.31
N THR A 179 -12.99 15.80 -11.04
CA THR A 179 -13.54 16.58 -9.91
C THR A 179 -13.16 18.05 -10.01
N ARG A 180 -11.89 18.36 -10.28
CA ARG A 180 -11.41 19.74 -10.46
C ARG A 180 -12.11 20.43 -11.61
N HIS A 181 -12.26 19.75 -12.74
CA HIS A 181 -12.96 20.29 -13.90
C HIS A 181 -14.41 20.67 -13.55
N GLN A 182 -15.12 19.79 -12.84
CA GLN A 182 -16.50 20.06 -12.40
C GLN A 182 -16.59 21.26 -11.44
N ILE A 183 -15.63 21.41 -10.53
CA ILE A 183 -15.58 22.59 -9.64
C ILE A 183 -15.33 23.86 -10.47
N ALA A 184 -14.39 23.81 -11.42
CA ALA A 184 -14.08 24.94 -12.30
C ALA A 184 -15.30 25.39 -13.12
N GLU A 185 -16.03 24.44 -13.72
CA GLU A 185 -17.27 24.72 -14.44
C GLU A 185 -18.32 25.39 -13.55
N LEU A 186 -18.54 24.86 -12.34
CA LEU A 186 -19.52 25.42 -11.40
C LEU A 186 -19.16 26.85 -10.95
N LEU A 187 -17.88 27.20 -10.94
CA LEU A 187 -17.38 28.52 -10.56
C LEU A 187 -17.20 29.47 -11.75
N GLY A 188 -17.43 29.02 -12.99
CA GLY A 188 -17.12 29.80 -14.19
C GLY A 188 -15.63 30.11 -14.34
N LYS A 189 -14.76 29.19 -13.87
CA LYS A 189 -13.30 29.30 -13.84
C LYS A 189 -12.63 28.33 -14.80
N ALA A 190 -11.37 28.58 -15.14
CA ALA A 190 -10.55 27.58 -15.80
C ALA A 190 -10.03 26.53 -14.81
N ASP A 191 -9.79 25.29 -15.28
CA ASP A 191 -9.28 24.19 -14.45
C ASP A 191 -7.99 24.53 -13.68
N ASP A 192 -7.12 25.35 -14.27
CA ASP A 192 -5.83 25.75 -13.70
C ASP A 192 -5.94 26.87 -12.66
N GLU A 193 -7.10 27.53 -12.55
CA GLU A 193 -7.41 28.45 -11.46
C GLU A 193 -7.88 27.71 -10.19
N VAL A 194 -8.35 26.47 -10.31
CA VAL A 194 -8.86 25.69 -9.17
C VAL A 194 -7.77 24.81 -8.58
N THR A 195 -7.41 25.07 -7.32
CA THR A 195 -6.44 24.25 -6.58
C THR A 195 -7.16 23.28 -5.64
N LEU A 196 -7.00 21.97 -5.87
CA LEU A 196 -7.41 20.92 -4.94
C LEU A 196 -6.17 20.35 -4.25
N ASP A 197 -6.08 20.58 -2.95
CA ASP A 197 -4.95 20.16 -2.11
C ASP A 197 -5.38 18.99 -1.22
N PRO A 198 -4.97 17.74 -1.54
CA PRO A 198 -5.38 16.56 -0.79
C PRO A 198 -4.70 16.44 0.58
N ASN A 199 -3.62 17.19 0.81
CA ASN A 199 -2.84 17.16 2.05
C ASN A 199 -2.51 15.74 2.56
N PHE A 200 -2.04 14.87 1.65
CA PHE A 200 -1.87 13.44 1.93
C PHE A 200 -0.88 13.15 3.04
N GLU A 201 0.26 13.84 3.09
CA GLU A 201 1.32 13.58 4.08
C GLU A 201 0.85 13.92 5.50
N GLU A 202 0.19 15.07 5.69
CA GLU A 202 -0.35 15.46 6.99
C GLU A 202 -1.49 14.53 7.42
N THR A 203 -2.38 14.19 6.49
CA THR A 203 -3.47 13.23 6.72
C THR A 203 -2.92 11.87 7.15
N HIS A 204 -1.92 11.36 6.43
CA HIS A 204 -1.27 10.10 6.74
C HIS A 204 -0.62 10.14 8.13
N ALA A 205 0.13 11.20 8.46
CA ALA A 205 0.76 11.35 9.77
C ALA A 205 -0.28 11.35 10.92
N LYS A 206 -1.41 12.06 10.75
CA LYS A 206 -2.50 12.08 11.73
C LYS A 206 -3.16 10.71 11.91
N LEU A 207 -3.38 9.98 10.82
CA LEU A 207 -3.94 8.63 10.87
C LEU A 207 -2.98 7.62 11.49
N VAL A 208 -1.67 7.70 11.24
CA VAL A 208 -0.66 6.89 11.93
C VAL A 208 -0.70 7.12 13.44
N ALA A 209 -0.71 8.38 13.87
CA ALA A 209 -0.78 8.74 15.28
C ALA A 209 -2.06 8.21 15.94
N ALA A 210 -3.20 8.40 15.29
CA ALA A 210 -4.51 7.95 15.79
C ALA A 210 -4.67 6.42 15.77
N LYS A 211 -4.08 5.72 14.79
CA LYS A 211 -4.10 4.25 14.71
C LYS A 211 -3.27 3.60 15.82
N SER A 212 -2.19 4.27 16.22
CA SER A 212 -1.31 3.81 17.31
C SER A 212 -1.93 3.94 18.71
N ALA A 213 -3.05 4.67 18.84
CA ALA A 213 -3.76 4.82 20.11
C ALA A 213 -4.50 3.52 20.49
N LYS A 214 -4.50 3.21 21.79
CA LYS A 214 -5.22 2.03 22.32
C LYS A 214 -6.72 2.16 22.05
N GLY A 215 -7.31 1.13 21.43
CA GLY A 215 -8.74 1.11 21.11
C GLY A 215 -9.12 1.97 19.91
N SER A 216 -8.14 2.33 19.06
CA SER A 216 -8.40 3.05 17.81
C SER A 216 -9.46 2.33 16.95
N GLY A 217 -10.48 3.08 16.54
CA GLY A 217 -11.53 2.61 15.62
C GLY A 217 -11.13 2.67 14.14
N ILE A 218 -9.90 3.08 13.83
CA ILE A 218 -9.42 3.18 12.45
C ILE A 218 -9.23 1.77 11.88
N ARG A 219 -9.78 1.53 10.69
CA ARG A 219 -9.67 0.26 9.95
C ARG A 219 -8.22 -0.15 9.70
N ASP A 220 -7.94 -1.46 9.62
CA ASP A 220 -6.56 -1.96 9.48
C ASP A 220 -5.93 -1.68 8.12
N ASP A 221 -6.76 -1.58 7.08
CA ASP A 221 -6.39 -1.31 5.69
C ASP A 221 -6.49 0.18 5.31
N TRP A 222 -6.49 1.08 6.30
CA TRP A 222 -6.71 2.51 6.10
C TRP A 222 -5.71 3.14 5.12
N GLN A 223 -4.45 2.69 5.09
CA GLN A 223 -3.45 3.26 4.17
C GLN A 223 -3.88 3.10 2.71
N GLY A 224 -4.41 1.93 2.33
CA GLY A 224 -4.88 1.69 0.96
C GLY A 224 -6.07 2.56 0.58
N ALA A 225 -6.91 2.94 1.55
CA ALA A 225 -8.07 3.79 1.33
C ALA A 225 -7.74 5.29 1.19
N LEU A 226 -6.48 5.71 1.41
CA LEU A 226 -6.12 7.12 1.48
C LEU A 226 -6.49 7.91 0.22
N GLY A 227 -6.22 7.35 -0.96
CA GLY A 227 -6.59 7.97 -2.24
C GLY A 227 -8.10 8.07 -2.42
N SER A 228 -8.79 6.92 -2.35
CA SER A 228 -10.24 6.84 -2.60
C SER A 228 -11.08 7.73 -1.67
N TYR A 229 -10.74 7.80 -0.38
CA TYR A 229 -11.49 8.61 0.58
C TYR A 229 -11.25 10.10 0.38
N THR A 230 -10.01 10.52 0.12
CA THR A 230 -9.73 11.93 -0.17
C THR A 230 -10.42 12.39 -1.46
N ALA A 231 -10.41 11.56 -2.52
CA ALA A 231 -11.17 11.85 -3.75
C ALA A 231 -12.67 12.00 -3.45
N SER A 232 -13.23 11.10 -2.63
CA SER A 232 -14.65 11.13 -2.25
C SER A 232 -15.05 12.42 -1.52
N TYR A 233 -14.15 13.01 -0.71
CA TYR A 233 -14.42 14.31 -0.06
C TYR A 233 -14.58 15.43 -1.08
N PHE A 234 -13.72 15.50 -2.09
CA PHE A 234 -13.84 16.50 -3.15
C PHE A 234 -15.07 16.27 -4.04
N ASP A 235 -15.42 15.01 -4.33
CA ASP A 235 -16.65 14.69 -5.09
C ASP A 235 -17.92 15.02 -4.30
N ALA A 236 -17.90 14.85 -2.98
CA ALA A 236 -18.99 15.28 -2.11
C ALA A 236 -19.17 16.80 -2.14
N LEU A 237 -18.08 17.57 -2.20
CA LEU A 237 -18.14 19.02 -2.42
C LEU A 237 -18.82 19.35 -3.75
N VAL A 238 -18.42 18.73 -4.87
CA VAL A 238 -19.07 18.94 -6.18
C VAL A 238 -20.56 18.65 -6.11
N SER A 239 -20.93 17.53 -5.49
CA SER A 239 -22.32 17.12 -5.34
C SER A 239 -23.14 18.16 -4.57
N HIS A 240 -22.55 18.72 -3.51
CA HIS A 240 -23.22 19.74 -2.71
C HIS A 240 -23.27 21.11 -3.41
N MET A 241 -22.21 21.51 -4.13
CA MET A 241 -22.20 22.74 -4.93
C MET A 241 -23.30 22.72 -6.00
N LYS A 242 -23.52 21.56 -6.65
CA LYS A 242 -24.67 21.36 -7.56
C LYS A 242 -26.00 21.46 -6.83
N TYR A 243 -26.11 20.88 -5.63
CA TYR A 243 -27.33 20.93 -4.83
C TYR A 243 -27.74 22.35 -4.44
N ILE A 244 -26.78 23.18 -3.99
CA ILE A 244 -27.02 24.59 -3.64
C ILE A 244 -26.96 25.52 -4.86
N LYS A 245 -26.80 24.96 -6.07
CA LYS A 245 -26.87 25.66 -7.36
C LYS A 245 -25.76 26.70 -7.59
N VAL A 246 -24.54 26.45 -7.14
CA VAL A 246 -23.40 27.37 -7.37
C VAL A 246 -23.22 27.71 -8.86
N GLY A 247 -23.45 26.78 -9.78
CA GLY A 247 -23.32 27.05 -11.22
C GLY A 247 -24.55 27.64 -11.90
N ASP A 248 -25.70 27.68 -11.23
CA ASP A 248 -26.98 28.13 -11.80
C ASP A 248 -27.53 29.40 -11.12
N ASP A 249 -27.01 29.78 -9.96
CA ASP A 249 -27.43 30.94 -9.16
C ASP A 249 -26.25 31.90 -8.97
N GLU A 250 -26.31 33.05 -9.64
CA GLU A 250 -25.26 34.06 -9.67
C GLU A 250 -24.88 34.58 -8.26
N LEU A 251 -25.86 34.72 -7.36
CA LEU A 251 -25.60 35.22 -6.00
C LEU A 251 -24.85 34.17 -5.16
N VAL A 252 -25.17 32.90 -5.34
CA VAL A 252 -24.46 31.80 -4.64
C VAL A 252 -23.04 31.66 -5.19
N GLN A 253 -22.88 31.80 -6.51
CA GLN A 253 -21.56 31.77 -7.15
C GLN A 253 -20.66 32.91 -6.67
N GLU A 254 -21.20 34.14 -6.67
CA GLU A 254 -20.50 35.33 -6.21
C GLU A 254 -20.11 35.19 -4.73
N GLY A 255 -21.04 34.80 -3.86
CA GLY A 255 -20.76 34.56 -2.43
C GLY A 255 -19.68 33.51 -2.20
N PHE A 256 -19.67 32.43 -2.98
CA PHE A 256 -18.58 31.45 -2.94
C PHE A 256 -17.23 32.05 -3.32
N LEU A 257 -17.16 32.80 -4.42
CA LEU A 257 -15.92 33.39 -4.91
C LEU A 257 -15.42 34.54 -4.02
N GLU A 258 -16.32 35.26 -3.33
CA GLU A 258 -15.95 36.26 -2.32
C GLU A 258 -15.36 35.61 -1.07
N ALA A 259 -15.96 34.51 -0.58
CA ALA A 259 -15.50 33.83 0.61
C ALA A 259 -14.24 32.97 0.36
N VAL A 260 -14.11 32.38 -0.82
CA VAL A 260 -13.02 31.50 -1.24
C VAL A 260 -12.22 32.14 -2.39
N ASP A 261 -11.71 33.35 -2.15
CA ASP A 261 -11.04 34.19 -3.15
C ASP A 261 -9.76 33.55 -3.74
N LYS A 262 -9.13 32.60 -3.04
CA LYS A 262 -7.97 31.85 -3.52
C LYS A 262 -8.33 30.68 -4.44
N VAL A 263 -9.63 30.37 -4.59
CA VAL A 263 -10.15 29.24 -5.37
C VAL A 263 -9.42 27.93 -5.02
N LYS A 264 -9.14 27.77 -3.72
CA LYS A 264 -8.39 26.66 -3.16
C LYS A 264 -9.26 25.87 -2.20
N VAL A 265 -9.29 24.56 -2.39
CA VAL A 265 -9.95 23.61 -1.49
C VAL A 265 -8.91 22.66 -0.91
N VAL A 266 -8.91 22.49 0.41
CA VAL A 266 -7.95 21.64 1.13
C VAL A 266 -8.71 20.57 1.91
N PHE A 267 -8.30 19.31 1.77
CA PHE A 267 -8.73 18.27 2.70
C PHE A 267 -7.80 18.24 3.93
N ARG A 268 -8.35 18.09 5.14
CA ARG A 268 -7.52 17.89 6.35
C ARG A 268 -8.22 17.09 7.44
N ILE A 269 -7.42 16.45 8.29
CA ILE A 269 -7.88 15.92 9.57
C ILE A 269 -7.64 16.95 10.67
N VAL A 270 -8.62 17.18 11.54
CA VAL A 270 -8.53 18.08 12.71
C VAL A 270 -8.81 17.34 14.01
N ASP A 271 -8.42 17.92 15.14
CA ASP A 271 -8.63 17.30 16.45
C ASP A 271 -10.11 17.30 16.87
N THR A 272 -10.81 18.38 16.54
CA THR A 272 -12.23 18.58 16.89
C THR A 272 -12.96 19.32 15.78
N LEU A 273 -14.22 18.96 15.55
CA LEU A 273 -15.15 19.69 14.70
C LEU A 273 -15.95 20.68 15.55
N LYS A 274 -16.39 21.79 14.94
CA LYS A 274 -17.13 22.85 15.63
C LYS A 274 -18.63 22.75 15.41
N ASN A 275 -19.04 22.39 14.21
CA ASN A 275 -20.40 22.56 13.70
C ASN A 275 -21.06 21.24 13.30
N SER A 276 -20.32 20.12 13.27
CA SER A 276 -20.81 18.81 12.85
C SER A 276 -20.19 17.67 13.65
N SER A 277 -20.74 16.47 13.53
CA SER A 277 -20.30 15.27 14.24
C SER A 277 -19.42 14.31 13.42
N TYR A 278 -19.44 14.42 12.09
CA TYR A 278 -18.68 13.54 11.18
C TYR A 278 -17.62 14.32 10.40
N CYS A 279 -18.06 15.36 9.72
CA CYS A 279 -17.26 16.18 8.83
C CYS A 279 -17.92 17.55 8.67
N GLU A 280 -17.13 18.57 8.36
CA GLU A 280 -17.62 19.93 8.14
C GLU A 280 -16.78 20.66 7.10
N VAL A 281 -17.35 21.76 6.60
CA VAL A 281 -16.63 22.78 5.84
C VAL A 281 -16.36 23.99 6.71
N VAL A 282 -15.18 24.58 6.54
CA VAL A 282 -14.85 25.88 7.11
C VAL A 282 -14.09 26.71 6.09
N ILE A 283 -14.30 28.02 6.09
CA ILE A 283 -13.53 28.96 5.29
C ILE A 283 -12.57 29.69 6.22
N ASP A 284 -11.30 29.69 5.86
CA ASP A 284 -10.26 30.39 6.61
C ASP A 284 -9.22 30.96 5.64
N ASP A 285 -8.96 32.27 5.75
CA ASP A 285 -8.04 33.01 4.90
C ASP A 285 -8.25 32.72 3.40
N GLY A 286 -9.49 32.80 2.92
CA GLY A 286 -9.82 32.62 1.50
C GLY A 286 -9.74 31.18 0.97
N VAL A 287 -9.55 30.19 1.85
CA VAL A 287 -9.43 28.77 1.51
C VAL A 287 -10.60 27.99 2.10
N LEU A 288 -11.22 27.13 1.30
CA LEU A 288 -12.23 26.19 1.77
C LEU A 288 -11.57 24.92 2.29
N TYR A 289 -11.82 24.56 3.54
CA TYR A 289 -11.34 23.33 4.13
C TYR A 289 -12.47 22.31 4.25
N LEU A 290 -12.26 21.14 3.66
CA LEU A 290 -13.05 19.93 3.92
C LEU A 290 -12.38 19.20 5.08
N GLN A 291 -13.04 19.08 6.23
CA GLN A 291 -12.39 18.53 7.42
C GLN A 291 -13.21 17.50 8.19
N CYS A 292 -12.50 16.55 8.80
CA CYS A 292 -13.04 15.52 9.68
C CYS A 292 -12.05 15.25 10.83
N THR A 293 -12.45 14.48 11.84
CA THR A 293 -11.50 13.93 12.81
C THR A 293 -10.96 12.58 12.33
N ALA A 294 -9.83 12.13 12.89
CA ALA A 294 -9.23 10.86 12.51
C ALA A 294 -10.19 9.66 12.72
N GLU A 295 -11.04 9.70 13.75
CA GLU A 295 -12.02 8.65 14.04
C GLU A 295 -13.19 8.64 13.05
N ARG A 296 -13.51 9.79 12.44
CA ARG A 296 -14.61 9.93 11.47
C ARG A 296 -14.13 9.88 10.03
N TRP A 297 -12.83 9.74 9.82
CA TRP A 297 -12.25 9.66 8.50
C TRP A 297 -12.88 8.53 7.67
N GLY A 298 -13.36 8.88 6.48
CA GLY A 298 -14.03 7.93 5.59
C GLY A 298 -15.51 7.65 5.92
N THR A 299 -16.07 8.28 6.96
CA THR A 299 -17.46 8.06 7.40
C THR A 299 -18.35 9.22 7.00
N ASN A 300 -19.52 8.93 6.40
CA ASN A 300 -20.51 9.93 5.98
C ASN A 300 -19.92 11.08 5.16
N ILE A 301 -18.97 10.76 4.28
CA ILE A 301 -18.22 11.73 3.46
C ILE A 301 -19.16 12.68 2.70
N ASN A 302 -20.31 12.18 2.24
CA ASN A 302 -21.32 12.95 1.50
C ASN A 302 -21.85 14.17 2.28
N ASP A 303 -21.73 14.17 3.61
CA ASP A 303 -22.22 15.25 4.48
C ASP A 303 -21.17 16.36 4.68
N VAL A 304 -19.94 16.21 4.15
CA VAL A 304 -18.83 17.15 4.45
C VAL A 304 -19.17 18.60 4.15
N ALA A 305 -19.88 18.84 3.05
CA ALA A 305 -20.21 20.16 2.57
C ALA A 305 -21.62 20.63 2.97
N SER A 306 -22.34 19.88 3.83
CA SER A 306 -23.76 20.17 4.12
C SER A 306 -24.02 21.57 4.70
N GLY A 307 -23.03 22.15 5.38
CA GLY A 307 -23.08 23.49 5.95
C GLY A 307 -22.51 24.58 5.07
N LEU A 308 -22.20 24.31 3.80
CA LEU A 308 -21.55 25.27 2.90
C LEU A 308 -22.40 26.53 2.71
N MET A 309 -23.70 26.39 2.44
CA MET A 309 -24.59 27.53 2.24
C MET A 309 -24.66 28.47 3.46
N ASP A 310 -24.50 27.94 4.67
CA ASP A 310 -24.60 28.75 5.90
C ASP A 310 -23.35 29.62 6.14
N ILE A 311 -22.25 29.34 5.42
CA ILE A 311 -20.95 30.02 5.58
C ILE A 311 -20.54 30.85 4.35
N LEU A 312 -21.37 30.87 3.30
CA LEU A 312 -21.27 31.80 2.17
C LEU A 312 -22.07 33.07 2.49
#